data_AF-M1PU75-F1
#
_entry.id   AF-M1PU75-F1
#
_cell.length_a   1.000
_cell.length_b   1.000
_cell.length_c   1.000
_cell.angle_alpha   90.00
_cell.angle_beta   90.00
_cell.angle_gamma   90.00
#
_symmetry.space_group_name_H-M   'P 1'
#
loop_
_entity.id
_entity.type
_entity.pdbx_description
1 polymer ?
#
loop_
_entity_poly.entity_id
_entity_poly.type
_entity_poly.pdbx_seq_one_letter_code
_entity_poly.pdbx_strand_id
1 'polypeptide(L)'
;LPARRARGPNEPGGIKFGHFADMVQTDRKYPNDPVRASLEVVGAGTMLFDQIWLGSYMSGGVGFTQYATAAYTDNILDDYTYYGMDYVKSKFGGAGKVPCTQEAVNDV
;
A
#
# COMPACT_ATOMS: atom_id res chain seq x y z
N LEU A 1 10.70 19.78 -0.23
CA LEU A 1 11.33 18.81 0.72
C LEU A 1 12.53 19.43 1.45
N PRO A 2 12.93 18.92 2.64
CA PRO A 2 14.10 19.43 3.36
C PRO A 2 15.38 19.42 2.51
N ALA A 3 16.32 20.32 2.82
CA ALA A 3 17.47 20.63 1.97
C ALA A 3 18.30 19.41 1.52
N ARG A 4 18.50 18.40 2.38
CA ARG A 4 19.23 17.16 2.03
C ARG A 4 18.63 16.40 0.85
N ARG A 5 17.34 16.59 0.59
CA ARG A 5 16.59 15.99 -0.53
C ARG A 5 15.72 17.05 -1.21
N ALA A 6 16.29 18.23 -1.46
CA ALA A 6 15.60 19.43 -1.94
C ALA A 6 14.86 19.21 -3.27
N ARG A 7 13.52 19.33 -3.22
CA ARG A 7 12.59 19.21 -4.33
C ARG A 7 11.44 20.19 -4.15
N GLY A 8 10.90 20.67 -5.26
CA GLY A 8 9.73 21.55 -5.29
C GLY A 8 8.44 20.85 -4.84
N PRO A 9 7.30 21.55 -4.94
CA PRO A 9 5.97 20.94 -4.80
C PRO A 9 5.72 19.83 -5.83
N ASN A 10 4.73 18.97 -5.56
CA ASN A 10 4.24 17.92 -6.47
C ASN A 10 5.25 16.81 -6.82
N GLU A 11 6.32 16.69 -6.05
CA GLU A 11 7.30 15.61 -6.19
C GLU A 11 6.93 14.42 -5.29
N PRO A 12 7.24 13.16 -5.69
CA PRO A 12 6.76 11.97 -4.98
C PRO A 12 7.03 11.97 -3.47
N GLY A 13 8.22 12.40 -3.05
CA GLY A 13 8.58 12.43 -1.62
C GLY A 13 7.76 13.42 -0.77
N GLY A 14 6.98 14.32 -1.38
CA GLY A 14 6.06 15.23 -0.71
C GLY A 14 4.60 14.75 -0.65
N ILE A 15 4.26 13.64 -1.32
CA ILE A 15 2.90 13.09 -1.34
C ILE A 15 2.66 12.35 -0.02
N LYS A 16 1.62 12.74 0.71
CA LYS A 16 1.18 12.01 1.91
C LYS A 16 0.52 10.69 1.50
N PHE A 17 0.71 9.63 2.27
CA PHE A 17 0.13 8.32 1.96
C PHE A 17 -1.41 8.36 1.80
N GLY A 18 -2.12 9.13 2.63
CA GLY A 18 -3.57 9.32 2.49
C GLY A 18 -3.96 9.96 1.15
N HIS A 19 -3.31 11.05 0.75
CA HIS A 19 -3.56 11.66 -0.57
C HIS A 19 -3.24 10.70 -1.70
N PHE A 20 -2.21 9.86 -1.54
CA PHE A 20 -1.89 8.84 -2.53
C PHE A 20 -2.97 7.77 -2.65
N ALA A 21 -3.49 7.28 -1.51
CA ALA A 21 -4.60 6.36 -1.49
C ALA A 21 -5.83 6.95 -2.21
N ASP A 22 -6.16 8.22 -1.95
CA ASP A 22 -7.30 8.91 -2.58
C ASP A 22 -7.12 9.13 -4.10
N MET A 23 -5.88 9.19 -4.59
CA MET A 23 -5.61 9.29 -6.03
C MET A 23 -5.97 7.98 -6.76
N VAL A 24 -5.88 6.83 -6.09
CA VAL A 24 -6.22 5.53 -6.66
C VAL A 24 -7.73 5.32 -6.62
N GLN A 25 -8.32 5.02 -7.79
CA GLN A 25 -9.78 5.08 -8.00
C GLN A 25 -10.48 3.73 -7.83
N THR A 26 -9.82 2.75 -7.24
CA THR A 26 -10.37 1.39 -7.11
C THR A 26 -11.56 1.35 -6.17
N ASP A 27 -11.49 2.07 -5.04
CA ASP A 27 -12.55 2.09 -4.03
C ASP A 27 -13.92 2.50 -4.61
N ARG A 28 -13.95 3.55 -5.46
CA ARG A 28 -15.20 3.99 -6.12
C ARG A 28 -15.77 2.97 -7.12
N LYS A 29 -14.96 2.02 -7.60
CA LYS A 29 -15.36 1.00 -8.58
C LYS A 29 -15.73 -0.32 -7.90
N TYR A 30 -15.04 -0.66 -6.81
CA TYR A 30 -15.21 -1.90 -6.06
C TYR A 30 -15.42 -1.62 -4.56
N PRO A 31 -16.49 -0.89 -4.18
CA PRO A 31 -16.66 -0.38 -2.81
C PRO A 31 -16.92 -1.47 -1.75
N ASN A 32 -17.23 -2.69 -2.19
CA ASN A 32 -17.49 -3.83 -1.29
C ASN A 32 -16.29 -4.80 -1.21
N ASP A 33 -15.15 -4.43 -1.79
CA ASP A 33 -13.93 -5.23 -1.80
C ASP A 33 -12.75 -4.42 -1.23
N PRO A 34 -12.67 -4.30 0.10
CA PRO A 34 -11.64 -3.49 0.76
C PRO A 34 -10.23 -4.05 0.56
N VAL A 35 -10.10 -5.36 0.32
CA VAL A 35 -8.80 -5.99 0.03
C VAL A 35 -8.30 -5.49 -1.31
N ARG A 36 -9.12 -5.60 -2.37
CA ARG A 36 -8.76 -5.07 -3.69
C ARG A 36 -8.47 -3.58 -3.67
N ALA A 37 -9.30 -2.79 -3.00
CA ALA A 37 -9.08 -1.35 -2.87
C ALA A 37 -7.70 -1.05 -2.25
N SER A 38 -7.32 -1.77 -1.20
CA SER A 38 -6.03 -1.62 -0.53
C SER A 38 -4.85 -2.07 -1.41
N LEU A 39 -4.97 -3.21 -2.09
CA LEU A 39 -3.89 -3.76 -2.92
C LEU A 39 -3.61 -2.92 -4.17
N GLU A 40 -4.62 -2.27 -4.75
CA GLU A 40 -4.41 -1.33 -5.86
C GLU A 40 -3.68 -0.06 -5.40
N VAL A 41 -3.91 0.39 -4.15
CA VAL A 41 -3.09 1.45 -3.54
C VAL A 41 -1.66 0.99 -3.34
N VAL A 42 -1.43 -0.26 -2.90
CA VAL A 42 -0.08 -0.84 -2.75
C VAL A 42 0.63 -0.94 -4.10
N GLY A 43 -0.01 -1.46 -5.14
CA GLY A 43 0.59 -1.62 -6.46
C GLY A 43 0.98 -0.28 -7.08
N ALA A 44 0.09 0.71 -7.03
CA ALA A 44 0.42 2.06 -7.49
C ALA A 44 1.53 2.70 -6.63
N GLY A 45 1.48 2.48 -5.31
CA GLY A 45 2.37 3.10 -4.34
C GLY A 45 3.80 2.57 -4.44
N THR A 46 3.99 1.26 -4.53
CA THR A 46 5.31 0.64 -4.68
C THR A 46 5.94 1.00 -6.03
N MET A 47 5.16 1.13 -7.09
CA MET A 47 5.68 1.65 -8.36
C MET A 47 6.18 3.11 -8.21
N LEU A 48 5.38 4.00 -7.63
CA LEU A 48 5.77 5.40 -7.49
C LEU A 48 6.89 5.62 -6.46
N PHE A 49 6.74 5.05 -5.27
CA PHE A 49 7.62 5.30 -4.14
C PHE A 49 8.91 4.48 -4.20
N ASP A 50 8.87 3.21 -4.62
CA ASP A 50 10.08 2.39 -4.66
C ASP A 50 10.79 2.49 -6.01
N GLN A 51 10.07 2.32 -7.13
CA GLN A 51 10.75 2.29 -8.43
C GLN A 51 11.18 3.69 -8.90
N ILE A 52 10.27 4.68 -8.82
CA ILE A 52 10.56 6.03 -9.30
C ILE A 52 11.25 6.86 -8.23
N TRP A 53 10.63 7.02 -7.06
CA TRP A 53 11.15 7.94 -6.06
C TRP A 53 12.44 7.43 -5.41
N LEU A 54 12.43 6.26 -4.78
CA LEU A 54 13.63 5.71 -4.15
C LEU A 54 14.63 5.21 -5.19
N GLY A 55 14.17 4.43 -6.16
CA GLY A 55 14.97 3.73 -7.17
C GLY A 55 15.55 4.61 -8.27
N SER A 56 15.06 5.85 -8.42
CA SER A 56 15.63 6.83 -9.35
C SER A 56 15.98 8.15 -8.65
N TYR A 57 15.00 8.92 -8.19
CA TYR A 57 15.24 10.28 -7.65
C TYR A 57 16.22 10.31 -6.47
N MET A 58 16.18 9.27 -5.62
CA MET A 58 17.01 9.17 -4.42
C MET A 58 18.20 8.22 -4.57
N SER A 59 18.31 7.50 -5.70
CA SER A 59 19.42 6.58 -5.99
C SER A 59 19.78 6.56 -7.47
N GLY A 60 19.18 5.66 -8.27
CA GLY A 60 19.44 5.45 -9.71
C GLY A 60 20.18 4.15 -10.03
N GLY A 61 20.39 3.89 -11.33
CA GLY A 61 21.04 2.68 -11.83
C GLY A 61 20.04 1.57 -12.17
N VAL A 62 20.37 0.32 -11.82
CA VAL A 62 19.48 -0.85 -12.02
C VAL A 62 18.14 -0.67 -11.29
N GLY A 63 18.16 0.04 -10.16
CA GLY A 63 16.96 0.42 -9.44
C GLY A 63 16.33 -0.72 -8.64
N PHE A 64 15.05 -0.52 -8.29
CA PHE A 64 14.34 -1.32 -7.29
C PHE A 64 13.11 -2.04 -7.85
N THR A 65 13.17 -2.47 -9.12
CA THR A 65 12.03 -3.10 -9.80
C THR A 65 11.49 -4.30 -9.03
N GLN A 66 12.34 -5.26 -8.65
CA GLN A 66 11.88 -6.47 -7.98
C GLN A 66 11.51 -6.27 -6.50
N TYR A 67 11.98 -5.18 -5.87
CA TYR A 67 11.44 -4.79 -4.57
C TYR A 67 9.97 -4.38 -4.68
N ALA A 68 9.63 -3.60 -5.71
CA ALA A 68 8.27 -3.14 -5.93
C ALA A 68 7.35 -4.25 -6.46
N THR A 69 7.79 -5.01 -7.48
CA THR A 69 6.94 -6.03 -8.13
C THR A 69 6.49 -7.10 -7.17
N ALA A 70 7.28 -7.42 -6.13
CA ALA A 70 6.90 -8.38 -5.10
C ALA A 70 5.54 -8.05 -4.42
N ALA A 71 5.13 -6.78 -4.43
CA ALA A 71 3.87 -6.34 -3.86
C ALA A 71 2.69 -6.28 -4.85
N TYR A 72 2.93 -6.49 -6.15
CA TYR A 72 1.88 -6.40 -7.19
C TYR A 72 1.96 -7.48 -8.28
N THR A 73 2.76 -8.52 -8.10
CA THR A 73 2.84 -9.65 -9.03
C THR A 73 2.51 -10.97 -8.34
N ASP A 74 2.18 -11.95 -9.17
CA ASP A 74 2.05 -13.36 -8.79
C ASP A 74 0.94 -13.67 -7.77
N ASN A 75 0.07 -12.68 -7.48
CA ASN A 75 -1.02 -12.75 -6.50
C ASN A 75 -0.58 -13.15 -5.09
N ILE A 76 0.72 -13.08 -4.76
CA ILE A 76 1.23 -13.53 -3.46
C ILE A 76 0.66 -12.65 -2.35
N LEU A 77 0.73 -11.34 -2.51
CA LEU A 77 0.19 -10.41 -1.51
C LEU A 77 -1.34 -10.42 -1.50
N ASP A 78 -1.98 -10.66 -2.64
CA ASP A 78 -3.41 -10.88 -2.74
C ASP A 78 -3.86 -12.04 -1.86
N ASP A 79 -3.27 -13.22 -2.04
CA ASP A 79 -3.61 -14.42 -1.29
C ASP A 79 -3.45 -14.22 0.22
N TYR A 80 -2.36 -13.58 0.66
CA TYR A 80 -2.12 -13.28 2.08
C TYR A 80 -3.17 -12.32 2.64
N THR A 81 -3.55 -11.30 1.88
CA THR A 81 -4.46 -10.27 2.37
C THR A 81 -5.90 -10.77 2.38
N TYR A 82 -6.33 -11.55 1.38
CA TYR A 82 -7.63 -12.21 1.40
C TYR A 82 -7.73 -13.23 2.53
N TYR A 83 -6.67 -14.02 2.78
CA TYR A 83 -6.61 -14.92 3.93
C TYR A 83 -6.80 -14.15 5.26
N GLY A 84 -6.08 -13.04 5.44
CA GLY A 84 -6.21 -12.19 6.63
C GLY A 84 -7.63 -11.64 6.80
N MET A 85 -8.28 -11.23 5.70
CA MET A 85 -9.66 -10.74 5.74
C MET A 85 -10.66 -11.86 6.09
N ASP A 86 -10.47 -13.07 5.58
CA ASP A 86 -11.29 -14.24 5.94
C ASP A 86 -11.11 -14.62 7.42
N TYR A 87 -9.88 -14.55 7.93
CA TYR A 87 -9.59 -14.71 9.36
C TYR A 87 -10.34 -13.67 10.20
N VAL A 88 -10.22 -12.39 9.85
CA VAL A 88 -10.91 -11.30 10.55
C VAL A 88 -12.43 -11.46 10.47
N LYS A 89 -12.96 -11.93 9.33
CA LYS A 89 -14.39 -12.18 9.16
C LYS A 89 -14.88 -13.31 10.06
N SER A 90 -14.16 -14.42 10.10
CA SER A 90 -14.53 -15.60 10.89
C SER A 90 -14.43 -15.37 12.40
N LYS A 91 -13.39 -14.67 12.86
CA LYS A 91 -13.13 -14.46 14.29
C LYS A 91 -13.81 -13.23 14.87
N PHE A 92 -13.83 -12.13 14.14
CA PHE A 92 -14.28 -10.83 14.64
C PHE A 92 -15.56 -10.32 13.99
N GLY A 93 -16.12 -11.03 13.01
CA GLY A 93 -17.35 -10.63 12.33
C GLY A 93 -17.16 -9.61 11.22
N GLY A 94 -15.92 -9.39 10.77
CA GLY A 94 -15.61 -8.61 9.56
C GLY A 94 -14.84 -7.32 9.81
N ALA A 95 -14.64 -6.56 8.73
CA ALA A 95 -13.88 -5.32 8.75
C ALA A 95 -14.51 -4.29 9.72
N GLY A 96 -13.67 -3.58 10.46
CA GLY A 96 -14.10 -2.58 11.45
C GLY A 96 -14.75 -3.15 12.71
N LYS A 97 -14.72 -4.48 12.92
CA LYS A 97 -15.26 -5.14 14.12
C LYS A 97 -14.17 -5.60 15.11
N VAL A 98 -12.91 -5.61 14.68
CA VAL A 98 -11.76 -5.96 15.53
C VAL A 98 -11.59 -4.92 16.65
N PRO A 99 -11.45 -5.32 17.93
CA PRO A 99 -11.18 -4.39 19.03
C PRO A 99 -9.87 -3.63 18.83
N CYS A 100 -9.83 -2.35 19.22
CA CYS A 100 -8.62 -1.54 19.17
C CYS A 100 -7.74 -1.79 20.41
N THR A 101 -7.22 -3.01 20.58
CA THR A 101 -6.36 -3.39 21.71
C THR A 101 -5.08 -4.08 21.23
N GLN A 102 -4.06 -4.14 22.10
CA GLN A 102 -2.78 -4.78 21.76
C GLN A 102 -2.95 -6.29 21.53
N GLU A 103 -3.87 -6.93 22.25
CA GLU A 103 -4.17 -8.35 22.08
C GLU A 103 -4.70 -8.63 20.67
N ALA A 104 -5.56 -7.75 20.14
CA ALA A 104 -6.06 -7.88 18.78
C ALA A 104 -4.94 -7.67 17.74
N VAL A 105 -4.00 -6.74 17.98
CA VAL A 105 -2.82 -6.53 17.11
C VAL A 105 -1.88 -7.73 17.10
N ASN A 106 -1.73 -8.44 18.22
CA ASN A 106 -0.87 -9.63 18.28
C ASN A 106 -1.53 -10.86 17.63
N ASP A 107 -2.85 -10.82 17.45
CA ASP A 107 -3.66 -11.93 16.98
C ASP A 107 -3.93 -11.91 15.47
N VAL A 108 -4.16 -10.71 14.93
CA VAL A 108 -4.29 -10.47 13.48
C VAL A 108 -2.92 -10.43 12.84
#